data_AF-A0A7Z9FB81-F1
#
_entry.id   AF-A0A7Z9FB81-F1
#
_cell.length_a   1.000
_cell.length_b   1.000
_cell.length_c   1.000
_cell.angle_alpha   90.00
_cell.angle_beta   90.00
_cell.angle_gamma   90.00
#
_symmetry.space_group_name_H-M   'P 1'
#
loop_
_entity.id
_entity.type
_entity.pdbx_description
1 polymer ?
#
loop_
_entity_poly.entity_id
_entity_poly.type
_entity_poly.pdbx_seq_one_letter_code
_entity_poly.pdbx_strand_id
1 'polypeptide(L)'
;MALRLGLMAGYWGTKPPKDLVGAAKRAEALGYWGFFTAEAYGSDAFTPLAWIGAHTNSIKLGTAIIQISARTPTSAAMHALTLDHLSKGRLILGLGVSGPQVVEGWYGRPFSKPLARTREYISIIRQVMAREGPVMNSGPHYPIPYPADAPGSWGLGKALKPITHPLRSNVPIFLGAEGPKNVALAAEVCDGWYPLFYSPFREEVYRDSIAGRPEGFEILCPVHIHVTDDLEAGRLEVKQNIALYVGGMGSRDRNFHNKLISRMGFGDAAKL
;
A
#
# COMPACT_ATOMS: atom_id res chain seq x y z
N MET A 1 9.37 21.70 -4.05
CA MET A 1 10.07 20.38 -4.02
C MET A 1 10.37 19.95 -5.45
N ALA A 2 11.52 19.33 -5.70
CA ALA A 2 11.82 18.70 -6.98
C ALA A 2 11.03 17.39 -7.15
N LEU A 3 10.70 17.04 -8.39
CA LEU A 3 10.09 15.76 -8.75
C LEU A 3 11.00 14.61 -8.32
N ARG A 4 10.44 13.58 -7.69
CA ARG A 4 11.15 12.36 -7.28
C ARG A 4 10.63 11.18 -8.10
N LEU A 5 11.54 10.39 -8.65
CA LEU A 5 11.21 9.21 -9.43
C LEU A 5 11.39 7.94 -8.60
N GLY A 6 10.40 7.06 -8.63
CA GLY A 6 10.45 5.73 -8.04
C GLY A 6 10.37 4.65 -9.12
N LEU A 7 11.09 3.54 -8.93
CA LEU A 7 10.99 2.36 -9.80
C LEU A 7 10.09 1.31 -9.14
N MET A 8 9.06 0.86 -9.87
CA MET A 8 8.09 -0.13 -9.40
C MET A 8 8.37 -1.50 -10.02
N ALA A 9 8.70 -2.50 -9.20
CA ALA A 9 8.81 -3.89 -9.63
C ALA A 9 7.48 -4.64 -9.58
N GLY A 10 6.47 -4.11 -8.87
CA GLY A 10 5.18 -4.76 -8.68
C GLY A 10 5.26 -6.03 -7.83
N TYR A 11 4.25 -6.89 -7.97
CA TYR A 11 4.22 -8.24 -7.41
C TYR A 11 4.73 -9.27 -8.44
N TRP A 12 5.12 -10.46 -8.00
CA TRP A 12 5.61 -11.48 -8.91
C TRP A 12 4.46 -12.16 -9.67
N GLY A 13 4.68 -12.40 -10.97
CA GLY A 13 3.78 -13.22 -11.79
C GLY A 13 4.01 -14.71 -11.54
N THR A 14 4.02 -15.50 -12.61
CA THR A 14 4.31 -16.95 -12.53
C THR A 14 5.73 -17.27 -12.04
N LYS A 15 6.66 -16.31 -12.16
CA LYS A 15 8.06 -16.38 -11.74
C LYS A 15 8.51 -15.02 -11.17
N PRO A 16 9.58 -14.97 -10.37
CA PRO A 16 10.18 -13.70 -9.98
C PRO A 16 10.65 -12.88 -11.19
N PRO A 17 10.69 -11.54 -11.09
CA PRO A 17 11.27 -10.69 -12.11
C PRO A 17 12.76 -11.01 -12.30
N LYS A 18 13.22 -10.93 -13.55
CA LYS A 18 14.63 -11.13 -13.89
C LYS A 18 15.46 -9.98 -13.32
N ASP A 19 16.59 -10.31 -12.68
CA ASP A 19 17.59 -9.34 -12.18
C ASP A 19 17.04 -8.21 -11.30
N LEU A 20 16.22 -8.56 -10.29
CA LEU A 20 15.61 -7.58 -9.39
C LEU A 20 16.66 -6.71 -8.65
N VAL A 21 17.77 -7.32 -8.21
CA VAL A 21 18.86 -6.60 -7.53
C VAL A 21 19.60 -5.68 -8.49
N GLY A 22 19.94 -6.14 -9.69
CA GLY A 22 20.61 -5.29 -10.68
C GLY A 22 19.74 -4.11 -11.09
N ALA A 23 18.42 -4.30 -11.23
CA ALA A 23 17.48 -3.20 -11.47
C ALA A 23 17.50 -2.15 -10.34
N ALA A 24 17.48 -2.59 -9.09
CA ALA A 24 17.55 -1.68 -7.94
C ALA A 24 18.89 -0.92 -7.86
N LYS A 25 20.02 -1.59 -8.10
CA LYS A 25 21.35 -0.95 -8.12
C LYS A 25 21.47 0.08 -9.25
N ARG A 26 20.93 -0.23 -10.44
CA ARG A 26 20.89 0.71 -11.57
C ARG A 26 20.00 1.91 -11.25
N ALA A 27 18.82 1.70 -10.67
CA ALA A 27 17.94 2.78 -10.24
C ALA A 27 18.62 3.70 -9.22
N GLU A 28 19.30 3.13 -8.21
CA GLU A 28 20.07 3.88 -7.23
C GLU A 28 21.18 4.70 -7.88
N ALA A 29 21.97 4.11 -8.78
CA ALA A 29 23.06 4.80 -9.49
C ALA A 29 22.55 5.93 -10.39
N LEU A 30 21.32 5.81 -10.92
CA LEU A 30 20.67 6.84 -11.74
C LEU A 30 19.93 7.91 -10.90
N GLY A 31 19.99 7.82 -9.57
CA GLY A 31 19.39 8.81 -8.68
C GLY A 31 17.88 8.65 -8.47
N TYR A 32 17.31 7.47 -8.74
CA TYR A 32 15.93 7.18 -8.36
C TYR A 32 15.78 7.29 -6.85
N TRP A 33 14.70 7.92 -6.42
CA TRP A 33 14.43 8.17 -5.01
C TRP A 33 14.04 6.89 -4.26
N GLY A 34 13.29 6.00 -4.90
CA GLY A 34 12.79 4.78 -4.26
C GLY A 34 12.64 3.60 -5.21
N PHE A 35 12.69 2.41 -4.64
CA PHE A 35 12.38 1.15 -5.29
C PHE A 35 11.21 0.49 -4.58
N PHE A 36 10.18 0.13 -5.34
CA PHE A 36 8.88 -0.29 -4.82
C PHE A 36 8.55 -1.72 -5.24
N THR A 37 8.01 -2.49 -4.31
CA THR A 37 7.47 -3.84 -4.55
C THR A 37 6.02 -3.90 -4.06
N ALA A 38 5.24 -4.85 -4.55
CA ALA A 38 3.83 -4.96 -4.21
C ALA A 38 3.48 -6.40 -3.81
N GLU A 39 2.34 -6.56 -3.14
CA GLU A 39 1.75 -7.88 -2.91
C GLU A 39 0.36 -8.01 -3.54
N ALA A 40 0.11 -9.19 -4.09
CA ALA A 40 -1.19 -9.66 -4.53
C ALA A 40 -1.53 -10.93 -3.71
N TYR A 41 -1.85 -12.03 -4.38
CA TYR A 41 -2.07 -13.36 -3.80
C TYR A 41 -0.97 -14.33 -4.23
N GLY A 42 0.29 -13.87 -4.15
CA GLY A 42 1.49 -14.60 -4.57
C GLY A 42 2.68 -14.25 -3.68
N SER A 43 3.69 -13.56 -4.25
CA SER A 43 4.83 -13.04 -3.47
C SER A 43 4.40 -11.96 -2.46
N ASP A 44 5.10 -11.90 -1.32
CA ASP A 44 4.98 -10.78 -0.38
C ASP A 44 5.85 -9.57 -0.81
N ALA A 45 5.59 -8.39 -0.23
CA ALA A 45 6.30 -7.15 -0.58
C ALA A 45 7.50 -6.84 0.35
N PHE A 46 7.68 -7.52 1.48
CA PHE A 46 8.78 -7.21 2.41
C PHE A 46 10.05 -7.98 2.08
N THR A 47 9.93 -9.28 1.76
CA THR A 47 11.07 -10.16 1.49
C THR A 47 11.94 -9.65 0.34
N PRO A 48 11.39 -9.23 -0.82
CA PRO A 48 12.21 -8.71 -1.90
C PRO A 48 12.90 -7.39 -1.52
N LEU A 49 12.25 -6.53 -0.72
CA LEU A 49 12.87 -5.29 -0.22
C LEU A 49 14.01 -5.56 0.74
N ALA A 50 13.91 -6.55 1.63
CA ALA A 50 15.03 -6.94 2.49
C ALA A 50 16.23 -7.41 1.65
N TRP A 51 15.98 -8.22 0.63
CA TRP A 51 17.00 -8.70 -0.30
C TRP A 51 17.67 -7.56 -1.08
N ILE A 52 16.87 -6.64 -1.64
CA ILE A 52 17.38 -5.43 -2.32
C ILE A 52 18.13 -4.53 -1.32
N GLY A 53 17.61 -4.39 -0.12
CA GLY A 53 18.15 -3.52 0.92
C GLY A 53 19.56 -3.92 1.34
N ALA A 54 19.88 -5.21 1.31
CA ALA A 54 21.22 -5.73 1.56
C ALA A 54 22.23 -5.39 0.45
N HIS A 55 21.77 -5.01 -0.74
CA HIS A 55 22.60 -4.76 -1.93
C HIS A 55 22.56 -3.30 -2.42
N THR A 56 21.91 -2.41 -1.67
CA THR A 56 21.74 -0.98 -1.96
C THR A 56 22.02 -0.15 -0.72
N ASN A 57 22.35 1.13 -0.89
CA ASN A 57 22.87 1.96 0.20
C ASN A 57 21.99 3.17 0.56
N SER A 58 21.31 3.77 -0.40
CA SER A 58 20.63 5.06 -0.25
C SER A 58 19.19 5.07 -0.78
N ILE A 59 18.89 4.26 -1.81
CA ILE A 59 17.55 4.22 -2.40
C ILE A 59 16.49 3.82 -1.37
N LYS A 60 15.37 4.55 -1.33
CA LYS A 60 14.25 4.20 -0.43
C LYS A 60 13.64 2.87 -0.83
N LEU A 61 13.15 2.13 0.16
CA LEU A 61 12.56 0.81 -0.03
C LEU A 61 11.07 0.90 0.30
N GLY A 62 10.24 0.83 -0.72
CA GLY A 62 8.81 1.07 -0.59
C GLY A 62 7.95 -0.16 -0.84
N THR A 63 6.87 -0.29 -0.08
CA THR A 63 5.77 -1.18 -0.47
C THR A 63 4.71 -0.36 -1.21
N ALA A 64 4.16 -0.90 -2.29
CA ALA A 64 3.16 -0.24 -3.14
C ALA A 64 2.14 -1.24 -3.71
N ILE A 65 1.33 -1.90 -2.88
CA ILE A 65 1.18 -1.74 -1.42
C ILE A 65 1.15 -3.12 -0.74
N ILE A 66 1.24 -3.17 0.60
CA ILE A 66 0.84 -4.35 1.38
C ILE A 66 -0.66 -4.31 1.70
N GLN A 67 -1.29 -5.48 1.78
CA GLN A 67 -2.70 -5.67 2.05
C GLN A 67 -2.93 -5.87 3.53
N ILE A 68 -3.76 -5.02 4.14
CA ILE A 68 -4.04 -5.07 5.59
C ILE A 68 -4.75 -6.36 6.04
N SER A 69 -5.33 -7.11 5.09
CA SER A 69 -5.96 -8.41 5.35
C SER A 69 -4.97 -9.58 5.39
N ALA A 70 -3.76 -9.41 4.86
CA ALA A 70 -2.75 -10.46 4.80
C ALA A 70 -2.11 -10.75 6.18
N ARG A 71 -2.15 -9.79 7.10
CA ARG A 71 -1.47 -9.86 8.41
C ARG A 71 -2.09 -8.89 9.40
N THR A 72 -2.00 -9.21 10.69
CA THR A 72 -2.43 -8.31 11.77
C THR A 72 -1.60 -7.00 11.77
N PRO A 73 -2.13 -5.88 12.30
CA PRO A 73 -1.40 -4.61 12.30
C PRO A 73 -0.08 -4.67 13.09
N THR A 74 -0.04 -5.43 14.19
CA THR A 74 1.19 -5.64 14.95
C THR A 74 2.22 -6.47 14.19
N SER A 75 1.79 -7.46 13.39
CA SER A 75 2.68 -8.21 12.51
C SER A 75 3.24 -7.33 11.38
N ALA A 76 2.43 -6.49 10.74
CA ALA A 76 2.93 -5.50 9.78
C ALA A 76 3.90 -4.50 10.42
N ALA A 77 3.62 -4.04 11.64
CA ALA A 77 4.52 -3.16 12.37
C ALA A 77 5.87 -3.84 12.70
N MET A 78 5.87 -5.14 13.03
CA MET A 78 7.10 -5.92 13.21
C MET A 78 7.93 -5.98 11.92
N HIS A 79 7.30 -6.24 10.77
CA HIS A 79 7.99 -6.18 9.48
C HIS A 79 8.60 -4.80 9.23
N ALA A 80 7.83 -3.74 9.52
CA ALA A 80 8.32 -2.38 9.36
C ALA A 80 9.52 -2.08 10.27
N LEU A 81 9.46 -2.44 11.56
CA LEU A 81 10.56 -2.27 12.51
C LEU A 81 11.85 -2.94 12.02
N THR A 82 11.74 -4.22 11.66
CA THR A 82 12.90 -5.01 11.24
C THR A 82 13.50 -4.48 9.94
N LEU A 83 12.67 -4.24 8.93
CA LEU A 83 13.15 -3.75 7.64
C LEU A 83 13.70 -2.33 7.73
N ASP A 84 13.12 -1.46 8.57
CA ASP A 84 13.63 -0.11 8.77
C ASP A 84 15.01 -0.12 9.44
N HIS A 85 15.25 -1.01 10.40
CA HIS A 85 16.58 -1.22 10.98
C HIS A 85 17.57 -1.77 9.95
N LEU A 86 17.23 -2.87 9.27
CA LEU A 86 18.11 -3.49 8.27
C LEU A 86 18.48 -2.53 7.14
N SER A 87 17.53 -1.67 6.76
CA SER A 87 17.72 -0.69 5.69
C SER A 87 18.25 0.66 6.19
N LYS A 88 18.50 0.84 7.49
CA LYS A 88 18.96 2.11 8.09
C LYS A 88 18.02 3.29 7.80
N GLY A 89 16.71 3.11 8.00
CA GLY A 89 15.72 4.18 7.89
C GLY A 89 15.23 4.47 6.46
N ARG A 90 15.37 3.49 5.55
CA ARG A 90 14.98 3.66 4.14
C ARG A 90 13.56 3.21 3.82
N LEU A 91 12.84 2.62 4.78
CA LEU A 91 11.50 2.08 4.54
C LEU A 91 10.46 3.17 4.25
N ILE A 92 9.56 2.86 3.31
CA ILE A 92 8.28 3.54 3.08
C ILE A 92 7.19 2.45 3.08
N LEU A 93 6.18 2.60 3.92
CA LEU A 93 5.14 1.59 4.13
C LEU A 93 3.86 1.98 3.37
N GLY A 94 3.65 1.41 2.19
CA GLY A 94 2.37 1.50 1.49
C GLY A 94 1.40 0.42 1.97
N LEU A 95 0.19 0.82 2.31
CA LEU A 95 -0.89 -0.04 2.79
C LEU A 95 -2.09 0.02 1.84
N GLY A 96 -2.91 -1.02 1.80
CA GLY A 96 -4.15 -1.02 1.04
C GLY A 96 -5.13 -2.10 1.50
N VAL A 97 -6.40 -1.92 1.13
CA VAL A 97 -7.50 -2.78 1.61
C VAL A 97 -7.72 -4.03 0.76
N SER A 98 -7.14 -4.08 -0.44
CA SER A 98 -7.45 -5.07 -1.48
C SER A 98 -8.93 -5.05 -1.90
N GLY A 99 -9.35 -6.00 -2.74
CA GLY A 99 -10.74 -6.19 -3.15
C GLY A 99 -11.41 -7.38 -2.45
N PRO A 100 -12.76 -7.45 -2.40
CA PRO A 100 -13.48 -8.53 -1.72
C PRO A 100 -13.13 -9.92 -2.24
N GLN A 101 -12.85 -10.08 -3.54
CA GLN A 101 -12.43 -11.36 -4.13
C GLN A 101 -11.16 -11.91 -3.47
N VAL A 102 -10.15 -11.06 -3.27
CA VAL A 102 -8.90 -11.45 -2.62
C VAL A 102 -9.12 -11.61 -1.12
N VAL A 103 -9.81 -10.66 -0.47
CA VAL A 103 -9.99 -10.71 0.99
C VAL A 103 -10.79 -11.94 1.44
N GLU A 104 -11.88 -12.26 0.75
CA GLU A 104 -12.74 -13.39 1.09
C GLU A 104 -12.21 -14.70 0.49
N GLY A 105 -11.75 -14.69 -0.75
CA GLY A 105 -11.31 -15.91 -1.45
C GLY A 105 -9.91 -16.39 -1.10
N TRP A 106 -8.96 -15.48 -0.87
CA TRP A 106 -7.57 -15.84 -0.59
C TRP A 106 -7.24 -15.82 0.91
N TYR A 107 -7.68 -14.79 1.63
CA TYR A 107 -7.42 -14.71 3.08
C TYR A 107 -8.52 -15.32 3.95
N GLY A 108 -9.68 -15.67 3.40
CA GLY A 108 -10.78 -16.25 4.18
C GLY A 108 -11.31 -15.29 5.27
N ARG A 109 -11.32 -13.98 4.99
CA ARG A 109 -11.75 -12.94 5.92
C ARG A 109 -12.90 -12.11 5.32
N PRO A 110 -13.83 -11.60 6.12
CA PRO A 110 -14.88 -10.71 5.62
C PRO A 110 -14.30 -9.36 5.16
N PHE A 111 -14.80 -8.80 4.06
CA PHE A 111 -14.32 -7.51 3.52
C PHE A 111 -14.89 -6.27 4.24
N SER A 112 -15.85 -6.43 5.16
CA SER A 112 -16.67 -5.34 5.72
C SER A 112 -15.90 -4.16 6.37
N LYS A 113 -16.52 -2.96 6.32
CA LYS A 113 -16.07 -1.70 6.97
C LYS A 113 -14.59 -1.31 6.71
N PRO A 114 -14.15 -1.20 5.44
CA PRO A 114 -12.74 -0.96 5.10
C PRO A 114 -12.16 0.34 5.68
N LEU A 115 -12.95 1.42 5.80
CA LEU A 115 -12.48 2.69 6.36
C LEU A 115 -12.08 2.59 7.84
N ALA A 116 -12.99 2.07 8.68
CA ALA A 116 -12.75 1.93 10.11
C ALA A 116 -11.60 0.94 10.38
N ARG A 117 -11.59 -0.18 9.66
CA ARG A 117 -10.53 -1.19 9.74
C ARG A 117 -9.16 -0.59 9.41
N THR A 118 -9.04 0.16 8.32
CA THR A 118 -7.77 0.81 7.93
C THR A 118 -7.31 1.83 8.96
N ARG A 119 -8.23 2.64 9.52
CA ARG A 119 -7.91 3.62 10.56
C ARG A 119 -7.33 2.96 11.81
N GLU A 120 -7.97 1.90 12.30
CA GLU A 120 -7.46 1.12 13.44
C GLU A 120 -6.09 0.52 13.13
N TYR A 121 -5.93 -0.06 11.93
CA TYR A 121 -4.68 -0.68 11.49
C TYR A 121 -3.50 0.30 11.52
N ILE A 122 -3.69 1.49 10.94
CA ILE A 122 -2.67 2.54 10.88
C ILE A 122 -2.38 3.08 12.29
N SER A 123 -3.42 3.33 13.10
CA SER A 123 -3.25 3.79 14.49
C SER A 123 -2.38 2.82 15.28
N ILE A 124 -2.62 1.51 15.17
CA ILE A 124 -1.82 0.48 15.85
C ILE A 124 -0.37 0.49 15.37
N ILE A 125 -0.12 0.60 14.06
CA ILE A 125 1.25 0.71 13.54
C ILE A 125 1.94 1.95 14.12
N ARG A 126 1.27 3.12 14.13
CA ARG A 126 1.83 4.34 14.71
C ARG A 126 2.14 4.19 16.19
N GLN A 127 1.28 3.54 16.98
CA GLN A 127 1.56 3.26 18.40
C GLN A 127 2.80 2.37 18.58
N VAL A 128 2.95 1.32 17.76
CA VAL A 128 4.13 0.44 17.79
C VAL A 128 5.40 1.25 17.47
N MET A 129 5.35 2.09 16.42
CA MET A 129 6.49 2.89 15.98
C MET A 129 6.85 4.02 16.95
N ALA A 130 5.86 4.69 17.54
CA ALA A 130 6.10 5.73 18.54
C ALA A 130 6.64 5.14 19.85
N ARG A 131 6.16 3.94 20.22
CA ARG A 131 6.56 3.19 21.41
C ARG A 131 6.46 4.00 22.72
N GLU A 132 5.56 4.97 22.77
CA GLU A 132 5.34 5.81 23.96
C GLU A 132 4.77 4.97 25.12
N GLY A 133 3.81 4.09 24.82
CA GLY A 133 3.18 3.19 25.79
C GLY A 133 2.95 1.78 25.24
N PRO A 134 2.36 0.88 26.05
CA PRO A 134 1.80 -0.36 25.57
C PRO A 134 0.77 -0.12 24.46
N VAL A 135 0.81 -0.96 23.42
CA VAL A 135 -0.12 -0.85 22.29
C VAL A 135 -1.52 -1.26 22.74
N MET A 136 -2.50 -0.40 22.45
CA MET A 136 -3.89 -0.63 22.79
C MET A 136 -4.82 -0.20 21.66
N ASN A 137 -5.88 -0.97 21.43
CA ASN A 137 -6.97 -0.61 20.55
C ASN A 137 -8.26 -1.25 21.07
N SER A 138 -9.27 -0.43 21.36
CA SER A 138 -10.61 -0.88 21.74
C SER A 138 -11.54 -1.08 20.54
N GLY A 139 -11.06 -0.78 19.34
CA GLY A 139 -11.84 -0.90 18.11
C GLY A 139 -12.22 -2.35 17.80
N PRO A 140 -13.38 -2.57 17.17
CA PRO A 140 -13.92 -3.91 16.94
C PRO A 140 -13.16 -4.70 15.87
N HIS A 141 -12.27 -4.06 15.10
CA HIS A 141 -11.56 -4.73 14.00
C HIS A 141 -10.25 -5.37 14.44
N TYR A 142 -9.53 -4.73 15.37
CA TYR A 142 -8.26 -5.23 15.89
C TYR A 142 -8.14 -5.00 17.40
N PRO A 143 -8.99 -5.62 18.25
CA PRO A 143 -8.94 -5.35 19.68
C PRO A 143 -7.60 -5.83 20.27
N ILE A 144 -6.89 -4.90 20.92
CA ILE A 144 -5.59 -5.14 21.55
C ILE A 144 -5.62 -4.49 22.94
N PRO A 145 -5.42 -5.25 24.03
CA PRO A 145 -5.42 -6.71 24.08
C PRO A 145 -6.75 -7.33 23.63
N TYR A 146 -6.72 -8.61 23.28
CA TYR A 146 -7.97 -9.35 23.00
C TYR A 146 -8.86 -9.37 24.25
N PRO A 147 -10.17 -9.11 24.16
CA PRO A 147 -11.03 -9.00 25.33
C PRO A 147 -11.06 -10.30 26.14
N ALA A 148 -11.08 -10.20 27.47
CA ALA A 148 -11.04 -11.37 28.35
C ALA A 148 -12.32 -12.21 28.29
N ASP A 149 -13.44 -11.59 27.96
CA ASP A 149 -14.78 -12.17 27.82
C ASP A 149 -15.11 -12.62 26.38
N ALA A 150 -14.23 -12.31 25.41
CA ALA A 150 -14.45 -12.72 24.03
C ALA A 150 -14.27 -14.24 23.83
N PRO A 151 -14.99 -14.87 22.89
CA PRO A 151 -14.87 -16.30 22.62
C PRO A 151 -13.42 -16.74 22.37
N GLY A 152 -13.04 -17.86 23.00
CA GLY A 152 -11.69 -18.43 22.90
C GLY A 152 -10.61 -17.69 23.68
N SER A 153 -10.95 -16.65 24.44
CA SER A 153 -10.00 -15.96 25.31
C SER A 153 -9.64 -16.79 26.53
N TRP A 154 -8.36 -16.75 26.91
CA TRP A 154 -7.87 -17.29 28.19
C TRP A 154 -7.84 -16.21 29.29
N GLY A 155 -8.22 -14.96 28.99
CA GLY A 155 -8.18 -13.85 29.95
C GLY A 155 -6.77 -13.38 30.34
N LEU A 156 -5.72 -13.88 29.68
CA LEU A 156 -4.32 -13.57 30.02
C LEU A 156 -3.69 -12.45 29.19
N GLY A 157 -4.44 -11.88 28.23
CA GLY A 157 -3.95 -10.83 27.34
C GLY A 157 -3.51 -9.58 28.12
N LYS A 158 -2.32 -9.06 27.79
CA LYS A 158 -1.79 -7.80 28.35
C LYS A 158 -1.41 -6.87 27.21
N ALA A 159 -1.51 -5.57 27.45
CA ALA A 159 -0.99 -4.59 26.51
C ALA A 159 0.54 -4.64 26.56
N LEU A 160 1.18 -4.70 25.39
CA LEU A 160 2.63 -4.90 25.28
C LEU A 160 3.28 -3.75 24.50
N LYS A 161 4.55 -3.49 24.80
CA LYS A 161 5.43 -2.66 23.97
C LYS A 161 6.26 -3.58 23.06
N PRO A 162 6.61 -3.18 21.83
CA PRO A 162 7.58 -3.94 21.05
C PRO A 162 8.91 -4.04 21.84
N ILE A 163 9.47 -5.24 21.88
CA ILE A 163 10.78 -5.50 22.52
C ILE A 163 11.85 -4.71 21.75
N THR A 164 11.84 -4.82 20.42
CA THR A 164 12.68 -4.03 19.53
C THR A 164 12.31 -2.55 19.63
N HIS A 165 13.28 -1.71 19.98
CA HIS A 165 13.10 -0.26 19.94
C HIS A 165 13.13 0.22 18.47
N PRO A 166 12.15 0.99 18.00
CA PRO A 166 12.15 1.59 16.67
C PRO A 166 13.40 2.41 16.40
N LEU A 167 13.95 2.32 15.18
CA LEU A 167 15.05 3.18 14.73
C LEU A 167 14.62 4.66 14.69
N ARG A 168 13.36 4.90 14.35
CA ARG A 168 12.68 6.19 14.35
C ARG A 168 11.24 6.01 14.83
N SER A 169 10.70 7.04 15.46
CA SER A 169 9.32 7.03 15.98
C SER A 169 8.26 7.02 14.88
N ASN A 170 8.63 7.40 13.66
CA ASN A 170 7.72 7.52 12.53
C ASN A 170 8.31 6.95 11.23
N VAL A 171 7.68 5.91 10.68
CA VAL A 171 7.93 5.42 9.30
C VAL A 171 6.88 6.05 8.39
N PRO A 172 7.24 6.60 7.21
CA PRO A 172 6.26 7.11 6.26
C PRO A 172 5.24 6.05 5.84
N ILE A 173 3.96 6.35 5.99
CA ILE A 173 2.85 5.49 5.60
C ILE A 173 2.09 6.13 4.44
N PHE A 174 1.90 5.37 3.37
CA PHE A 174 1.10 5.74 2.21
C PHE A 174 -0.11 4.82 2.12
N LEU A 175 -1.27 5.37 1.78
CA LEU A 175 -2.48 4.56 1.57
C LEU A 175 -2.81 4.43 0.08
N GLY A 176 -2.90 3.20 -0.40
CA GLY A 176 -3.53 2.83 -1.66
C GLY A 176 -5.04 3.04 -1.58
N ALA A 177 -5.57 4.02 -2.32
CA ALA A 177 -6.98 4.39 -2.25
C ALA A 177 -7.53 4.90 -3.58
N GLU A 178 -8.78 4.55 -3.89
CA GLU A 178 -9.48 4.92 -5.12
C GLU A 178 -10.78 5.71 -4.89
N GLY A 179 -11.53 5.36 -3.83
CA GLY A 179 -12.79 6.03 -3.52
C GLY A 179 -12.54 7.34 -2.77
N PRO A 180 -13.32 8.42 -3.03
CA PRO A 180 -13.13 9.72 -2.36
C PRO A 180 -13.01 9.63 -0.82
N LYS A 181 -13.83 8.79 -0.18
CA LYS A 181 -13.75 8.57 1.28
C LYS A 181 -12.44 7.91 1.74
N ASN A 182 -11.89 6.97 0.96
CA ASN A 182 -10.60 6.33 1.29
C ASN A 182 -9.44 7.30 1.03
N VAL A 183 -9.55 8.16 0.01
CA VAL A 183 -8.56 9.21 -0.28
C VAL A 183 -8.59 10.27 0.83
N ALA A 184 -9.77 10.66 1.30
CA ALA A 184 -9.90 11.53 2.47
C ALA A 184 -9.31 10.91 3.73
N LEU A 185 -9.51 9.61 3.96
CA LEU A 185 -8.84 8.91 5.05
C LEU A 185 -7.30 8.96 4.90
N ALA A 186 -6.76 8.77 3.69
CA ALA A 186 -5.32 8.91 3.46
C ALA A 186 -4.83 10.30 3.86
N ALA A 187 -5.50 11.35 3.41
CA ALA A 187 -5.18 12.74 3.75
C ALA A 187 -5.29 13.04 5.25
N GLU A 188 -6.07 12.27 6.00
CA GLU A 188 -6.25 12.48 7.44
C GLU A 188 -5.20 11.75 8.30
N VAL A 189 -4.82 10.51 7.95
CA VAL A 189 -4.02 9.64 8.84
C VAL A 189 -2.69 9.14 8.26
N CYS A 190 -2.38 9.46 7.00
CA CYS A 190 -1.17 9.02 6.31
C CYS A 190 -0.24 10.19 5.98
N ASP A 191 1.01 9.86 5.68
CA ASP A 191 2.00 10.81 5.16
C ASP A 191 1.84 11.01 3.65
N GLY A 192 1.07 10.15 2.99
CA GLY A 192 0.77 10.29 1.57
C GLY A 192 -0.28 9.35 1.03
N TRP A 193 -0.57 9.52 -0.26
CA TRP A 193 -1.55 8.75 -1.02
C TRP A 193 -0.90 8.07 -2.24
N TYR A 194 -1.32 6.84 -2.49
CA TYR A 194 -0.95 6.05 -3.66
C TYR A 194 -2.21 5.80 -4.52
N PRO A 195 -2.47 6.61 -5.56
CA PRO A 195 -3.56 6.35 -6.49
C PRO A 195 -3.29 5.09 -7.33
N LEU A 196 -4.33 4.31 -7.66
CA LEU A 196 -4.22 3.28 -8.69
C LEU A 196 -4.13 3.90 -10.08
N PHE A 197 -5.05 4.83 -10.37
CA PHE A 197 -5.06 5.64 -11.58
C PHE A 197 -5.28 7.10 -11.18
N TYR A 198 -4.55 8.00 -11.82
CA TYR A 198 -4.70 9.44 -11.65
C TYR A 198 -4.52 10.13 -12.99
N SER A 199 -5.38 11.10 -13.29
CA SER A 199 -5.22 11.96 -14.45
C SER A 199 -4.90 13.38 -13.96
N PRO A 200 -3.76 13.97 -14.37
CA PRO A 200 -3.45 15.35 -14.03
C PRO A 200 -4.44 16.34 -14.68
N PHE A 201 -5.27 15.89 -15.62
CA PHE A 201 -6.31 16.69 -16.26
C PHE A 201 -7.67 16.59 -15.56
N ARG A 202 -7.78 15.78 -14.49
CA ARG A 202 -9.04 15.50 -13.76
C ARG A 202 -8.86 15.66 -12.25
N GLU A 203 -8.11 16.68 -11.83
CA GLU A 203 -7.80 16.93 -10.42
C GLU A 203 -9.06 17.13 -9.57
N GLU A 204 -10.14 17.66 -10.16
CA GLU A 204 -11.43 17.89 -9.50
C GLU A 204 -12.04 16.62 -8.91
N VAL A 205 -11.67 15.43 -9.40
CA VAL A 205 -12.14 14.14 -8.88
C VAL A 205 -11.72 13.93 -7.42
N TYR A 206 -10.58 14.48 -7.02
CA TYR A 206 -10.00 14.27 -5.68
C TYR A 206 -9.65 15.54 -4.92
N ARG A 207 -9.78 16.72 -5.54
CA ARG A 207 -9.47 18.03 -4.93
C ARG A 207 -10.01 18.15 -3.51
N ASP A 208 -11.29 17.84 -3.32
CA ASP A 208 -11.96 17.93 -2.02
C ASP A 208 -11.52 16.83 -1.05
N SER A 209 -11.21 15.63 -1.58
CA SER A 209 -10.76 14.50 -0.77
C SER A 209 -9.40 14.77 -0.12
N ILE A 210 -8.53 15.55 -0.77
CA ILE A 210 -7.19 15.87 -0.25
C ILE A 210 -7.09 17.30 0.30
N ALA A 211 -8.22 18.00 0.49
CA ALA A 211 -8.23 19.38 0.94
C ALA A 211 -7.64 19.56 2.36
N GLY A 212 -7.88 18.58 3.24
CA GLY A 212 -7.38 18.58 4.63
C GLY A 212 -6.02 17.90 4.82
N ARG A 213 -5.25 17.66 3.76
CA ARG A 213 -3.96 16.95 3.85
C ARG A 213 -2.95 17.72 4.72
N PRO A 214 -2.09 17.02 5.48
CA PRO A 214 -1.06 17.67 6.29
C PRO A 214 0.02 18.32 5.42
N GLU A 215 0.82 19.18 6.05
CA GLU A 215 2.05 19.66 5.43
C GLU A 215 2.97 18.48 5.10
N GLY A 216 3.61 18.52 3.92
CA GLY A 216 4.48 17.45 3.46
C GLY A 216 3.76 16.21 2.93
N PHE A 217 2.42 16.23 2.80
CA PHE A 217 1.68 15.11 2.21
C PHE A 217 2.09 14.84 0.76
N GLU A 218 2.49 13.60 0.49
CA GLU A 218 3.02 13.18 -0.82
C GLU A 218 2.00 12.37 -1.62
N ILE A 219 1.98 12.56 -2.95
CA ILE A 219 1.22 11.72 -3.87
C ILE A 219 2.21 10.90 -4.69
N LEU A 220 2.23 9.58 -4.46
CA LEU A 220 3.02 8.62 -5.23
C LEU A 220 2.19 8.11 -6.40
N CYS A 221 2.16 8.88 -7.48
CA CYS A 221 1.41 8.51 -8.68
C CYS A 221 2.16 7.46 -9.52
N PRO A 222 1.64 6.22 -9.67
CA PRO A 222 2.24 5.28 -10.58
C PRO A 222 1.99 5.70 -12.03
N VAL A 223 3.00 5.51 -12.88
CA VAL A 223 2.91 5.69 -14.32
C VAL A 223 3.52 4.47 -15.01
N HIS A 224 2.80 3.92 -15.98
CA HIS A 224 3.32 2.85 -16.83
C HIS A 224 4.11 3.47 -17.97
N ILE A 225 5.38 3.08 -18.10
CA ILE A 225 6.28 3.57 -19.15
C ILE A 225 6.68 2.40 -20.02
N HIS A 226 6.31 2.46 -21.30
CA HIS A 226 6.73 1.52 -22.33
C HIS A 226 7.53 2.31 -23.37
N VAL A 227 8.80 1.96 -23.55
CA VAL A 227 9.68 2.56 -24.56
C VAL A 227 9.69 1.61 -25.76
N THR A 228 9.14 2.05 -26.88
CA THR A 228 8.96 1.24 -28.09
C THR A 228 8.90 2.13 -29.33
N ASP A 229 9.39 1.61 -30.46
CA ASP A 229 9.22 2.23 -31.78
C ASP A 229 7.86 1.84 -32.42
N ASP A 230 7.19 0.81 -31.90
CA ASP A 230 5.83 0.40 -32.29
C ASP A 230 4.82 0.89 -31.26
N LEU A 231 4.15 1.99 -31.59
CA LEU A 231 3.14 2.61 -30.74
C LEU A 231 1.87 1.77 -30.59
N GLU A 232 1.48 1.00 -31.60
CA GLU A 232 0.25 0.20 -31.54
C GLU A 232 0.45 -1.01 -30.62
N ALA A 233 1.60 -1.70 -30.73
CA ALA A 233 1.97 -2.74 -29.79
C ALA A 233 2.10 -2.19 -28.35
N GLY A 234 2.78 -1.05 -28.17
CA GLY A 234 2.91 -0.42 -26.85
C GLY A 234 1.57 -0.04 -26.21
N ARG A 235 0.62 0.46 -27.02
CA ARG A 235 -0.73 0.78 -26.55
C ARG A 235 -1.53 -0.46 -26.14
N LEU A 236 -1.31 -1.60 -26.80
CA LEU A 236 -2.06 -2.82 -26.49
C LEU A 236 -1.77 -3.31 -25.07
N GLU A 237 -0.52 -3.29 -24.61
CA GLU A 237 -0.15 -3.68 -23.25
C GLU A 237 -0.81 -2.79 -22.20
N VAL A 238 -0.80 -1.47 -22.42
CA VAL A 238 -1.47 -0.50 -21.54
C VAL A 238 -2.99 -0.77 -21.51
N LYS A 239 -3.61 -1.01 -22.68
CA LYS A 239 -5.03 -1.35 -22.78
C LYS A 239 -5.38 -2.63 -22.01
N GLN A 240 -4.55 -3.67 -22.12
CA GLN A 240 -4.75 -4.94 -21.40
C GLN A 240 -4.69 -4.74 -19.89
N ASN A 241 -3.74 -3.95 -19.39
CA ASN A 241 -3.64 -3.63 -17.97
C ASN A 241 -4.89 -2.88 -17.47
N ILE A 242 -5.32 -1.84 -18.19
CA ILE A 242 -6.53 -1.08 -17.83
C ILE A 242 -7.76 -1.98 -17.88
N ALA A 243 -7.90 -2.82 -18.92
CA ALA A 243 -9.03 -3.75 -19.07
C ALA A 243 -9.11 -4.77 -17.92
N LEU A 244 -7.96 -5.29 -17.46
CA LEU A 244 -7.89 -6.17 -16.30
C LEU A 244 -8.49 -5.49 -15.05
N TYR A 245 -8.14 -4.23 -14.78
CA TYR A 245 -8.68 -3.53 -13.62
C TYR A 245 -10.15 -3.15 -13.81
N VAL A 246 -10.51 -2.61 -14.98
CA VAL A 246 -11.87 -2.14 -15.28
C VAL A 246 -12.88 -3.27 -15.32
N GLY A 247 -12.48 -4.48 -15.74
CA GLY A 247 -13.38 -5.63 -15.89
C GLY A 247 -13.04 -6.88 -15.09
N GLY A 248 -11.76 -7.26 -15.00
CA GLY A 248 -11.34 -8.55 -14.44
C GLY A 248 -11.15 -8.60 -12.92
N MET A 249 -10.77 -7.48 -12.29
CA MET A 249 -10.42 -7.41 -10.86
C MET A 249 -11.61 -7.10 -9.92
N GLY A 250 -12.80 -6.88 -10.48
CA GLY A 250 -14.02 -6.64 -9.72
C GLY A 250 -15.16 -7.54 -10.18
N SER A 251 -16.26 -7.61 -9.40
CA SER A 251 -17.46 -8.32 -9.85
C SER A 251 -18.34 -7.41 -10.72
N ARG A 252 -19.21 -8.02 -11.54
CA ARG A 252 -20.16 -7.31 -12.41
C ARG A 252 -21.00 -6.28 -11.64
N ASP A 253 -21.43 -6.62 -10.43
CA ASP A 253 -22.29 -5.75 -9.61
C ASP A 253 -21.49 -4.81 -8.70
N ARG A 254 -20.21 -5.11 -8.43
CA ARG A 254 -19.36 -4.35 -7.50
C ARG A 254 -17.92 -4.28 -8.00
N ASN A 255 -17.68 -3.39 -8.97
CA ASN A 255 -16.35 -3.06 -9.45
C ASN A 255 -15.92 -1.65 -9.03
N PHE A 256 -14.98 -1.55 -8.10
CA PHE A 256 -14.48 -0.27 -7.57
C PHE A 256 -13.61 0.49 -8.58
N HIS A 257 -12.82 -0.24 -9.38
CA HIS A 257 -11.95 0.29 -10.43
C HIS A 257 -12.76 0.86 -11.59
N ASN A 258 -13.83 0.17 -11.99
CA ASN A 258 -14.78 0.68 -12.98
C ASN A 258 -15.43 1.99 -12.54
N LYS A 259 -15.89 2.04 -11.28
CA LYS A 259 -16.44 3.27 -10.69
C LYS A 259 -15.40 4.39 -10.64
N LEU A 260 -14.12 4.07 -10.41
CA LEU A 260 -13.02 5.02 -10.47
C LEU A 260 -12.89 5.64 -11.87
N ILE A 261 -12.75 4.79 -12.90
CA ILE A 261 -12.61 5.24 -14.29
C ILE A 261 -13.85 6.04 -14.74
N SER A 262 -15.04 5.63 -14.29
CA SER A 262 -16.27 6.39 -14.51
C SER A 262 -16.26 7.78 -13.86
N ARG A 263 -15.78 7.91 -12.61
CA ARG A 263 -15.61 9.23 -11.95
C ARG A 263 -14.63 10.12 -12.68
N MET A 264 -13.61 9.52 -13.31
CA MET A 264 -12.66 10.23 -14.18
C MET A 264 -13.25 10.58 -15.57
N GLY A 265 -14.55 10.34 -15.79
CA GLY A 265 -15.28 10.74 -17.01
C GLY A 265 -15.19 9.78 -18.18
N PHE A 266 -14.70 8.55 -17.96
CA PHE A 266 -14.58 7.53 -19.00
C PHE A 266 -15.62 6.40 -18.84
N GLY A 267 -16.78 6.70 -18.26
CA GLY A 267 -17.79 5.69 -17.92
C GLY A 267 -18.32 4.92 -19.12
N ASP A 268 -18.50 5.57 -20.28
CA ASP A 268 -18.98 4.89 -21.49
C ASP A 268 -17.97 3.88 -22.03
N ALA A 269 -16.68 4.21 -22.00
CA ALA A 269 -15.59 3.31 -22.40
C ALA A 269 -15.36 2.18 -21.38
N ALA A 270 -15.85 2.33 -20.14
CA ALA A 270 -15.69 1.36 -19.07
C ALA A 270 -16.86 0.36 -18.97
N LYS A 271 -17.90 0.45 -19.79
CA LYS A 271 -19.03 -0.49 -19.73
C LYS A 271 -18.55 -1.93 -20.01
N LEU A 272 -18.96 -2.87 -19.13
CA LEU A 272 -18.66 -4.30 -19.20
C LEU A 272 -19.70 -5.07 -20.00
#